data_AF-A0A9E3BPX5-F1
#
_entry.id   AF-A0A9E3BPX5-F1
#
_cell.length_a   1.000
_cell.length_b   1.000
_cell.length_c   1.000
_cell.angle_alpha   90.00
_cell.angle_beta   90.00
_cell.angle_gamma   90.00
#
_symmetry.space_group_name_H-M   'P 1'
#
loop_
_entity.id
_entity.type
_entity.pdbx_description
1 polymer ?
#
loop_
_entity_poly.entity_id
_entity_poly.type
_entity_poly.pdbx_seq_one_letter_code
_entity_poly.pdbx_strand_id
1 'polypeptide(L)'
;MNNVKVFGLMAALTALLASVGGAVGGRGGLMIALLMAAGMNLFMYWGSASMVLRMYGAQVVDRAQAPELYDMVDRLRQRAGLPMPTVAIAPHDQPNAFATGRDPEHAVVCVTEGLTRLVT
;
A
#
# COMPACT_ATOMS: atom_id res chain seq x y z
N MET A 1 -8.08 27.46 1.21
CA MET A 1 -7.82 27.92 2.59
C MET A 1 -7.79 26.74 3.57
N ASN A 2 -6.89 25.76 3.35
CA ASN A 2 -6.62 24.65 4.28
C ASN A 2 -5.10 24.39 4.45
N ASN A 3 -4.28 24.84 3.51
CA ASN A 3 -2.83 24.61 3.53
C ASN A 3 -2.13 25.25 4.73
N VAL A 4 -2.60 26.40 5.23
CA VAL A 4 -2.02 27.03 6.44
C VAL A 4 -2.30 26.20 7.69
N LYS A 5 -3.51 25.62 7.81
CA LYS A 5 -3.87 24.72 8.92
C LYS A 5 -3.09 23.41 8.83
N VAL A 6 -3.01 22.82 7.64
CA VAL A 6 -2.22 21.60 7.39
C VAL A 6 -0.75 21.86 7.70
N PHE A 7 -0.18 22.97 7.22
CA PHE A 7 1.20 23.34 7.49
C PHE A 7 1.44 23.56 8.98
N GLY A 8 0.56 24.32 9.65
CA GLY A 8 0.66 24.56 11.10
C GLY A 8 0.59 23.26 11.91
N LEU A 9 -0.33 22.35 11.55
CA LEU A 9 -0.47 21.06 12.22
C LEU A 9 0.75 20.17 11.99
N MET A 10 1.26 20.09 10.75
CA MET A 10 2.47 19.32 10.43
C MET A 10 3.70 19.89 11.13
N ALA A 11 3.90 21.21 11.11
CA ALA A 11 5.02 21.86 11.79
C ALA A 11 4.97 21.64 13.30
N ALA A 12 3.78 21.77 13.92
CA ALA A 12 3.60 21.52 15.35
C ALA A 12 3.86 20.05 15.72
N LEU A 13 3.35 19.11 14.93
CA LEU A 13 3.58 17.68 15.15
C LEU A 13 5.06 17.32 14.98
N THR A 14 5.72 17.83 13.94
CA THR A 14 7.16 17.63 13.72
C THR A 14 7.97 18.20 14.89
N ALA A 15 7.65 19.41 15.35
CA ALA A 15 8.33 20.03 16.49
C ALA A 15 8.14 19.21 17.78
N LEU A 16 6.92 18.73 18.04
CA LEU A 16 6.60 17.90 19.21
C LEU A 16 7.32 16.56 19.17
N LEU A 17 7.30 15.85 18.03
CA LEU A 17 8.00 14.58 17.88
C LEU A 17 9.52 14.76 17.99
N ALA A 18 10.08 15.84 17.41
CA ALA A 18 11.49 16.15 17.51
C ALA A 18 11.91 16.52 18.95
N SER A 19 11.09 17.29 19.68
CA SER A 19 11.39 17.67 21.06
C SER A 19 11.32 16.46 22.00
N VAL A 20 10.29 15.62 21.87
CA VAL A 20 10.15 14.40 22.68
C VAL A 20 11.25 13.39 22.32
N GLY A 21 11.47 13.14 21.03
CA GLY A 21 12.52 12.23 20.55
C GLY A 21 13.92 12.68 20.98
N GLY A 22 14.20 13.99 20.92
CA GLY A 22 15.45 14.58 21.40
C GLY A 22 15.63 14.47 22.91
N ALA A 23 14.57 14.68 23.70
CA ALA A 23 14.60 14.58 25.15
C ALA A 23 14.79 13.13 25.65
N VAL A 24 14.19 12.15 24.97
CA VAL A 24 14.26 10.73 25.36
C VAL A 24 15.55 10.08 24.87
N GLY A 25 15.96 10.34 23.62
CA GLY A 25 17.04 9.60 22.96
C GLY A 25 18.35 10.36 22.79
N GLY A 26 18.36 11.68 22.96
CA GLY A 26 19.51 12.52 22.62
C GLY A 26 20.00 12.33 21.18
N ARG A 27 21.24 12.74 20.90
CA ARG A 27 21.83 12.63 19.55
C ARG A 27 22.05 11.18 19.11
N GLY A 28 22.34 10.27 20.05
CA GLY A 28 22.50 8.84 19.77
C GLY A 28 21.19 8.15 19.39
N GLY A 29 20.12 8.39 20.16
CA GLY A 29 18.79 7.87 19.87
C GLY A 29 18.22 8.39 18.56
N LEU A 30 18.49 9.66 18.22
CA LEU A 30 18.15 10.22 16.91
C LEU A 30 18.84 9.48 15.75
N MET A 31 20.13 9.15 15.88
CA MET A 31 20.86 8.38 14.85
C MET A 31 20.32 6.95 14.71
N ILE A 32 20.02 6.29 15.83
CA ILE A 32 19.42 4.95 15.82
C ILE A 32 18.02 4.98 15.19
N ALA A 33 17.20 5.97 15.55
CA ALA A 33 15.87 6.16 14.98
C ALA A 33 15.94 6.44 13.47
N LEU A 34 16.90 7.24 13.00
CA LEU A 34 17.13 7.48 11.59
C LEU A 34 17.50 6.19 10.84
N LEU A 35 18.42 5.40 11.39
CA LEU A 35 18.84 4.13 10.79
C LEU A 35 17.68 3.12 10.74
N MET A 36 16.89 3.00 11.82
CA MET A 36 15.69 2.18 11.82
C MET A 36 14.66 2.67 10.81
N ALA A 37 14.40 3.98 10.75
CA ALA A 37 13.44 4.57 9.81
C ALA A 37 13.87 4.34 8.36
N ALA A 38 15.16 4.49 8.06
CA ALA A 38 15.71 4.19 6.74
C ALA A 38 15.56 2.70 6.41
N GLY A 39 15.94 1.81 7.33
CA GLY A 39 15.78 0.36 7.16
C GLY A 39 14.33 -0.05 6.94
N MET A 40 13.40 0.50 7.71
CA MET A 40 11.97 0.22 7.59
C MET A 40 11.39 0.76 6.28
N ASN A 41 11.78 1.96 5.85
CA ASN A 41 11.36 2.49 4.54
C ASN A 41 11.85 1.61 3.40
N LEU A 42 13.10 1.19 3.47
CA LEU A 42 13.72 0.36 2.45
C LEU A 42 13.05 -1.03 2.38
N PHE A 43 12.76 -1.63 3.54
CA PHE A 43 12.00 -2.87 3.64
C PHE A 43 10.57 -2.72 3.08
N MET A 44 9.87 -1.65 3.45
CA MET A 44 8.52 -1.38 2.97
C MET A 44 8.48 -1.12 1.46
N TYR A 45 9.51 -0.47 0.90
CA TYR A 45 9.58 -0.21 -0.54
C TYR A 45 9.57 -1.50 -1.36
N TRP A 46 10.36 -2.51 -0.95
CA TRP A 46 10.39 -3.80 -1.66
C TRP A 46 9.34 -4.81 -1.20
N GLY A 47 8.91 -4.75 0.05
CA GLY A 47 8.00 -5.72 0.66
C GLY A 47 6.54 -5.29 0.73
N SER A 48 6.19 -4.04 0.38
CA SER A 48 4.83 -3.50 0.58
C SER A 48 3.74 -4.37 -0.04
N ALA A 49 3.92 -4.79 -1.31
CA ALA A 49 2.91 -5.56 -2.03
C ALA A 49 2.62 -6.92 -1.37
N SER A 50 3.65 -7.69 -1.02
CA SER A 50 3.49 -9.00 -0.38
C SER A 50 2.98 -8.87 1.06
N MET A 51 3.38 -7.80 1.77
CA MET A 51 2.88 -7.48 3.10
C MET A 51 1.38 -7.18 3.10
N VAL A 52 0.93 -6.33 2.17
CA VAL A 52 -0.50 -5.98 2.06
C VAL A 52 -1.34 -7.20 1.69
N LEU A 53 -0.91 -8.01 0.72
CA LEU A 53 -1.62 -9.25 0.36
C LEU A 53 -1.78 -10.16 1.58
N ARG A 54 -0.71 -10.33 2.37
CA ARG A 54 -0.75 -11.14 3.60
C ARG A 54 -1.66 -10.54 4.67
N MET A 55 -1.62 -9.23 4.88
CA MET A 55 -2.48 -8.55 5.86
C MET A 55 -3.97 -8.71 5.54
N TYR A 56 -4.33 -8.68 4.26
CA TYR A 56 -5.70 -8.88 3.79
C TYR A 56 -6.08 -10.35 3.62
N GLY A 57 -5.17 -11.30 3.91
CA GLY A 57 -5.40 -12.72 3.63
C GLY A 57 -5.73 -13.00 2.16
N ALA A 58 -5.23 -12.16 1.25
CA ALA A 58 -5.59 -12.19 -0.15
C ALA A 58 -4.98 -13.39 -0.86
N GLN A 59 -5.82 -14.08 -1.65
CA GLN A 59 -5.42 -15.19 -2.48
C GLN A 59 -5.12 -14.68 -3.89
N VAL A 60 -3.92 -14.96 -4.39
CA VAL A 60 -3.57 -14.69 -5.79
C VAL A 60 -4.39 -15.63 -6.68
N VAL A 61 -5.04 -15.06 -7.68
CA VAL A 61 -5.90 -15.78 -8.61
C VAL A 61 -5.37 -15.73 -10.02
N ASP A 62 -5.58 -16.82 -10.76
CA ASP A 62 -5.34 -16.88 -12.19
C ASP A 62 -6.63 -16.68 -12.99
N ARG A 63 -6.49 -16.69 -14.31
CA ARG A 63 -7.62 -16.54 -15.24
C ARG A 63 -8.65 -17.65 -15.10
N ALA A 64 -8.25 -18.86 -14.70
CA ALA A 64 -9.17 -19.99 -14.55
C ALA A 64 -10.05 -19.84 -13.30
N GLN A 65 -9.50 -19.28 -12.22
CA GLN A 65 -10.19 -19.06 -10.95
C GLN A 65 -11.15 -17.85 -11.00
N ALA A 66 -10.77 -16.78 -11.69
CA ALA A 66 -11.57 -15.55 -11.76
C ALA A 66 -11.52 -14.91 -13.16
N PRO A 67 -12.13 -15.54 -14.19
CA PRO A 67 -11.98 -15.13 -15.59
C PRO A 67 -12.48 -13.70 -15.84
N GLU A 68 -13.60 -13.30 -15.23
CA GLU A 68 -14.17 -11.96 -15.41
C GLU A 68 -13.27 -10.86 -14.88
N LEU A 69 -12.76 -11.04 -13.65
CA LEU A 69 -11.84 -10.10 -13.01
C LEU A 69 -10.52 -10.04 -13.78
N TYR A 70 -9.95 -11.20 -14.12
CA TYR A 70 -8.68 -11.28 -14.83
C TYR A 70 -8.77 -10.62 -16.20
N ASP A 71 -9.83 -10.89 -16.98
CA ASP A 71 -10.03 -10.31 -18.30
C ASP A 71 -10.34 -8.80 -18.22
N MET A 72 -11.02 -8.34 -17.16
CA MET A 72 -11.22 -6.92 -16.93
C MET A 72 -9.89 -6.20 -16.67
N VAL A 73 -9.06 -6.73 -15.79
CA VAL A 73 -7.73 -6.18 -15.51
C VAL A 73 -6.84 -6.23 -16.76
N ASP A 74 -6.91 -7.32 -17.53
CA ASP A 74 -6.17 -7.49 -18.78
C ASP A 74 -6.56 -6.43 -19.84
N ARG A 75 -7.86 -6.15 -20.01
CA ARG A 75 -8.31 -5.06 -20.89
C ARG A 75 -7.83 -3.69 -20.43
N LEU A 76 -7.83 -3.42 -19.12
CA LEU A 76 -7.39 -2.14 -18.56
C LEU A 76 -5.88 -1.94 -18.72
N ARG A 77 -5.07 -2.95 -18.42
CA ARG A 77 -3.61 -2.85 -18.60
C ARG A 77 -3.24 -2.64 -20.06
N GLN A 78 -3.94 -3.29 -21.00
CA GLN A 78 -3.65 -3.20 -22.43
C GLN A 78 -3.91 -1.77 -22.93
N ARG A 79 -5.03 -1.17 -22.49
CA ARG A 79 -5.35 0.23 -22.78
C ARG A 79 -4.32 1.20 -22.19
N ALA A 80 -3.75 0.86 -21.03
CA ALA A 80 -2.74 1.66 -20.36
C ALA A 80 -1.30 1.37 -20.82
N GLY A 81 -1.06 0.36 -21.66
CA GLY A 81 0.28 -0.07 -22.06
C GLY A 81 1.11 -0.66 -20.91
N LEU A 82 0.46 -1.27 -19.92
CA LEU A 82 1.10 -1.80 -18.71
C LEU A 82 1.25 -3.34 -18.75
N PRO A 83 2.26 -3.90 -18.05
CA PRO A 83 2.37 -5.34 -17.84
C PRO A 83 1.20 -5.88 -17.00
N MET A 84 1.01 -7.20 -17.02
CA MET A 84 -0.05 -7.83 -16.23
C MET A 84 0.30 -7.76 -14.73
N PRO A 85 -0.49 -7.05 -13.92
CA PRO A 85 -0.28 -7.06 -12.47
C PRO A 85 -0.70 -8.42 -11.91
N THR A 86 -0.20 -8.73 -10.71
CA THR A 86 -0.74 -9.85 -9.93
C THR A 86 -2.18 -9.53 -9.52
N VAL A 87 -3.12 -10.42 -9.82
CA VAL A 87 -4.52 -10.27 -9.44
C VAL A 87 -4.79 -11.12 -8.21
N ALA A 88 -5.47 -10.54 -7.21
CA ALA A 88 -5.80 -11.23 -5.98
C ALA A 88 -7.22 -10.94 -5.51
N ILE A 89 -7.79 -11.89 -4.77
CA ILE A 89 -9.10 -11.75 -4.11
C ILE A 89 -8.91 -11.89 -2.60
N ALA A 90 -9.43 -10.93 -1.84
CA ALA A 90 -9.42 -10.97 -0.38
C ALA A 90 -10.79 -11.43 0.17
N PRO A 91 -10.82 -12.34 1.16
CA PRO A 91 -12.04 -12.92 1.73
C PRO A 91 -12.70 -11.95 2.73
N HIS A 92 -13.07 -10.76 2.26
CA HIS A 92 -13.74 -9.73 3.06
C HIS A 92 -15.08 -9.35 2.43
N ASP A 93 -16.12 -9.28 3.27
CA ASP A 93 -17.47 -8.92 2.84
C ASP A 93 -17.64 -7.42 2.56
N GLN A 94 -16.78 -6.58 3.15
CA GLN A 94 -16.83 -5.15 2.90
C GLN A 94 -16.31 -4.87 1.48
N PRO A 95 -17.11 -4.26 0.60
CA PRO A 95 -16.71 -4.03 -0.79
C PRO A 95 -15.57 -3.00 -0.85
N ASN A 96 -14.44 -3.43 -1.39
CA ASN A 96 -13.25 -2.61 -1.55
C ASN A 96 -12.33 -3.17 -2.66
N ALA A 97 -11.46 -2.33 -3.18
CA ALA A 97 -10.37 -2.72 -4.07
C ALA A 97 -9.17 -1.80 -3.85
N PHE A 98 -7.96 -2.33 -3.98
CA PHE A 98 -6.74 -1.56 -3.87
C PHE A 98 -5.70 -2.04 -4.89
N ALA A 99 -4.81 -1.13 -5.28
CA ALA A 99 -3.67 -1.43 -6.14
C ALA A 99 -2.39 -0.88 -5.49
N THR A 100 -1.33 -1.68 -5.50
CA THR A 100 -0.03 -1.32 -4.92
C THR A 100 1.11 -1.97 -5.70
N GLY A 101 2.33 -1.49 -5.50
CA GLY A 101 3.52 -1.99 -6.18
C GLY A 101 4.60 -0.91 -6.25
N ARG A 102 5.86 -1.32 -6.22
CA ARG A 102 7.01 -0.41 -6.33
C ARG A 102 7.22 0.14 -7.74
N ASP A 103 6.78 -0.61 -8.75
CA ASP A 103 6.84 -0.27 -10.16
C ASP A 103 5.79 -1.12 -10.93
N PRO A 104 5.52 -0.84 -12.22
CA PRO A 104 4.51 -1.56 -12.99
C PRO A 104 4.71 -3.07 -13.08
N GLU A 105 5.96 -3.57 -13.12
CA GLU A 105 6.25 -5.02 -13.20
C GLU A 105 5.95 -5.74 -11.88
N HIS A 106 5.93 -5.01 -10.77
CA HIS A 106 5.66 -5.51 -9.43
C HIS A 106 4.29 -5.06 -8.90
N ALA A 107 3.39 -4.68 -9.80
CA ALA A 107 2.06 -4.21 -9.46
C ALA A 107 1.14 -5.37 -9.03
N VAL A 108 0.27 -5.07 -8.07
CA VAL A 108 -0.74 -5.96 -7.53
C VAL A 108 -2.08 -5.23 -7.53
N VAL A 109 -3.13 -5.89 -8.00
CA VAL A 109 -4.52 -5.45 -7.91
C VAL A 109 -5.27 -6.47 -7.07
N CYS A 110 -5.83 -6.02 -5.95
CA CYS A 110 -6.62 -6.86 -5.05
C CYS A 110 -8.05 -6.34 -4.96
N VAL A 111 -9.01 -7.25 -5.05
CA VAL A 111 -10.44 -6.95 -4.90
C VAL A 111 -11.01 -7.79 -3.76
N THR A 112 -11.94 -7.27 -2.98
CA THR A 112 -12.61 -8.07 -1.95
C THR A 112 -13.76 -8.88 -2.53
N GLU A 113 -14.05 -10.06 -1.98
CA GLU A 113 -15.23 -10.85 -2.37
C GLU A 113 -16.53 -10.06 -2.28
N GLY A 114 -16.65 -9.19 -1.27
CA GLY A 114 -17.77 -8.27 -1.11
C GLY A 114 -17.98 -7.36 -2.31
N LEU A 115 -16.90 -6.87 -2.94
CA LEU A 115 -17.01 -6.06 -4.15
C LEU A 115 -17.40 -6.93 -5.35
N THR A 116 -16.76 -8.08 -5.52
CA THR A 116 -17.05 -9.00 -6.63
C THR A 116 -18.53 -9.37 -6.68
N ARG A 117 -19.17 -9.67 -5.53
CA ARG A 117 -20.60 -10.01 -5.46
C ARG A 117 -21.56 -8.85 -5.76
N LEU A 118 -21.08 -7.59 -5.76
CA LEU A 118 -21.92 -6.43 -6.07
C LEU A 118 -21.88 -6.06 -7.55
N VAL A 119 -20.77 -6.37 -8.22
CA VAL A 119 -20.50 -5.93 -9.60
C VAL A 119 -20.63 -7.03 -10.64
N THR A 120 -20.68 -8.29 -10.19
CA THR A 120 -20.99 -9.48 -10.98
C THR A 120 -22.38 -9.98 -10.58
#